data_AF-A0A7S0ABW9-F1
#
_entry.id   AF-A0A7S0ABW9-F1
#
_cell.length_a   1.000
_cell.length_b   1.000
_cell.length_c   1.000
_cell.angle_alpha   90.00
_cell.angle_beta   90.00
_cell.angle_gamma   90.00
#
_symmetry.space_group_name_H-M   'P 1'
#
loop_
_entity.id
_entity.type
_entity.pdbx_description
1 polymer ?
#
loop_
_entity_poly.entity_id
_entity_poly.type
_entity_poly.pdbx_seq_one_letter_code
_entity_poly.pdbx_strand_id
1 'polypeptide(L)'
;MREVFVGGGIRIRWKFPAEDFALYISNNTRKPDAWQLLYSETGNLANVTEVYGPWEARYLELRMERPSALNGDGSYAIYDFDVMFDPNLAHHKSVWASHTIADDRFDE
;
A
#
# COMPACT_ATOMS: atom_id res chain seq x y z
N MET A 1 1.38 -23.12 11.84
CA MET A 1 0.67 -21.83 11.99
C MET A 1 1.21 -20.90 10.91
N ARG A 2 0.38 -20.32 10.04
CA ARG A 2 0.88 -19.39 9.00
C ARG A 2 1.08 -18.02 9.66
N GLU A 3 2.26 -17.46 9.50
CA GLU A 3 2.69 -16.26 10.22
C GLU A 3 2.02 -15.00 9.65
N VAL A 4 1.26 -14.31 10.50
CA VAL A 4 0.70 -12.96 10.26
C VAL A 4 1.41 -11.96 11.17
N PHE A 5 1.37 -10.68 10.82
CA PHE A 5 1.78 -9.58 11.70
C PHE A 5 0.57 -8.67 12.00
N VAL A 6 0.65 -7.95 13.12
CA VAL A 6 -0.38 -6.99 13.54
C VAL A 6 0.11 -5.59 13.21
N GLY A 7 -0.52 -4.97 12.22
CA GLY A 7 -0.28 -3.58 11.85
C GLY A 7 -1.09 -2.62 12.73
N GLY A 8 -0.50 -1.45 12.99
CA GLY A 8 -1.14 -0.34 13.72
C GLY A 8 -1.30 0.92 12.86
N GLY A 9 -0.63 0.97 11.70
CA GLY A 9 -0.81 2.07 10.76
C GLY A 9 -0.01 1.91 9.47
N ILE A 10 -0.38 2.69 8.47
CA ILE A 10 0.31 2.83 7.20
C ILE A 10 0.47 4.33 6.94
N ARG A 11 1.67 4.74 6.54
CA ARG A 11 1.94 6.10 6.08
C ARG A 11 2.52 6.06 4.67
N ILE A 12 1.92 6.84 3.79
CA ILE A 12 2.36 6.98 2.40
C ILE A 12 2.81 8.42 2.24
N ARG A 13 4.09 8.62 1.89
CA ARG A 13 4.56 9.94 1.43
C ARG A 13 4.60 9.93 -0.08
N TRP A 14 3.73 10.73 -0.67
CA TRP A 14 3.62 10.85 -2.11
C TRP A 14 4.70 11.76 -2.67
N LYS A 15 5.31 11.34 -3.78
CA LYS A 15 6.06 12.24 -4.68
C LYS A 15 5.09 12.88 -5.68
N PHE A 16 4.19 12.07 -6.22
CA PHE A 16 3.07 12.47 -7.08
C PHE A 16 1.83 11.71 -6.56
N PRO A 17 0.89 12.37 -5.88
CA PRO A 17 -0.25 11.68 -5.26
C PRO A 17 -1.10 10.91 -6.26
N ALA A 18 -1.50 9.69 -5.91
CA ALA A 18 -2.62 9.05 -6.58
C ALA A 18 -3.92 9.70 -6.09
N GLU A 19 -4.74 10.20 -7.03
CA GLU A 19 -6.07 10.77 -6.75
C GLU A 19 -7.02 9.70 -6.23
N ASP A 20 -6.99 8.54 -6.89
CA ASP A 20 -7.75 7.37 -6.48
C ASP A 20 -6.77 6.24 -6.19
N PHE A 21 -6.86 5.69 -4.99
CA PHE A 21 -6.05 4.55 -4.58
C PHE A 21 -6.75 3.71 -3.51
N ALA A 22 -6.28 2.48 -3.36
CA ALA A 22 -6.76 1.57 -2.35
C ALA A 22 -5.64 0.72 -1.74
N LEU A 23 -5.77 0.46 -0.45
CA LEU A 23 -4.91 -0.41 0.34
C LEU A 23 -5.66 -1.71 0.62
N TYR A 24 -5.02 -2.83 0.32
CA TYR A 24 -5.54 -4.15 0.60
C TYR A 24 -4.59 -4.93 1.51
N ILE A 25 -5.19 -5.81 2.30
CA ILE A 25 -4.48 -6.77 3.16
C ILE A 25 -4.85 -8.19 2.77
N SER A 26 -3.91 -9.12 2.91
CA SER A 26 -4.19 -10.54 2.76
C SER A 26 -3.33 -11.40 3.68
N ASN A 27 -3.89 -12.54 4.08
CA ASN A 27 -3.15 -13.63 4.72
C ASN A 27 -2.66 -14.69 3.72
N ASN A 28 -3.07 -14.60 2.45
CA ASN A 28 -2.75 -15.58 1.42
C ASN A 28 -2.94 -15.04 0.00
N THR A 29 -1.85 -14.69 -0.68
CA THR A 29 -1.89 -14.19 -2.08
C THR A 29 -2.27 -15.23 -3.14
N ARG A 30 -2.36 -16.52 -2.80
CA ARG A 30 -2.71 -17.58 -3.78
C ARG A 30 -4.19 -17.68 -4.12
N LYS A 31 -5.02 -16.86 -3.48
CA LYS A 31 -6.48 -16.83 -3.66
C LYS A 31 -6.89 -15.39 -3.99
N PRO A 32 -7.44 -15.11 -5.18
CA PRO A 32 -7.81 -13.74 -5.58
C PRO A 32 -8.84 -13.09 -4.64
N ASP A 33 -9.73 -13.89 -4.06
CA ASP A 33 -10.74 -13.53 -3.06
C ASP A 33 -10.16 -13.32 -1.65
N ALA A 34 -8.87 -13.54 -1.45
CA ALA A 34 -8.22 -13.39 -0.15
C ALA A 34 -7.69 -11.98 0.13
N TRP A 35 -7.87 -11.02 -0.79
CA TRP A 35 -7.56 -9.61 -0.57
C TRP A 35 -8.77 -8.90 0.02
N GLN A 36 -8.60 -8.33 1.21
CA GLN A 36 -9.59 -7.52 1.89
C GLN A 36 -9.21 -6.05 1.77
N LEU A 37 -10.17 -5.20 1.41
CA LEU A 37 -9.98 -3.75 1.42
C LEU A 37 -9.73 -3.28 2.86
N LEU A 38 -8.62 -2.59 3.07
CA LEU A 38 -8.28 -1.92 4.31
C LEU A 38 -8.73 -0.45 4.28
N TYR A 39 -8.43 0.24 3.18
CA TYR A 39 -8.72 1.66 3.00
C TYR A 39 -8.80 2.00 1.52
N SER A 40 -9.65 2.95 1.14
CA SER A 40 -9.69 3.52 -0.20
C SER A 40 -9.98 5.00 -0.12
N GLU A 41 -9.43 5.77 -1.04
CA GLU A 41 -9.67 7.20 -1.13
C GLU A 41 -9.81 7.60 -2.59
N THR A 42 -10.69 8.58 -2.82
CA THR A 42 -10.91 9.21 -4.12
C THR A 42 -10.74 10.72 -3.97
N GLY A 43 -10.18 11.38 -5.00
CA GLY A 43 -9.91 12.81 -4.94
C GLY A 43 -8.73 13.21 -4.04
N ASN A 44 -7.81 12.29 -3.72
CA ASN A 44 -6.65 12.58 -2.88
C ASN A 44 -5.68 13.55 -3.58
N LEU A 45 -5.45 14.69 -2.94
CA LEU A 45 -4.45 15.69 -3.35
C LEU A 45 -3.36 15.88 -2.29
N ALA A 46 -3.35 15.05 -1.24
CA ALA A 46 -2.43 15.18 -0.13
C ALA A 46 -1.05 14.62 -0.47
N ASN A 47 0.00 15.29 0.01
CA ASN A 47 1.38 14.80 -0.08
C ASN A 47 1.68 13.67 0.91
N VAL A 48 0.82 13.50 1.92
CA VAL A 48 0.94 12.44 2.93
C VAL A 48 -0.44 11.88 3.20
N THR A 49 -0.56 10.56 3.18
CA THR A 49 -1.74 9.82 3.63
C THR A 49 -1.35 8.96 4.83
N GLU A 50 -2.15 9.01 5.89
CA GLU A 50 -1.97 8.17 7.08
C GLU A 50 -3.27 7.40 7.35
N VAL A 51 -3.13 6.08 7.46
CA VAL A 51 -4.22 5.16 7.79
C VAL A 51 -3.88 4.50 9.10
N TYR A 52 -4.68 4.77 10.14
CA TYR A 52 -4.48 4.22 11.47
C TYR A 52 -5.55 3.19 11.80
N GLY A 53 -5.16 2.17 12.57
CA GLY A 53 -6.07 1.15 13.06
C GLY A 53 -5.42 -0.22 13.11
N PRO A 54 -5.90 -1.11 13.99
CA PRO A 54 -5.37 -2.46 14.08
C PRO A 54 -5.85 -3.32 12.89
N TRP A 55 -4.94 -4.07 12.29
CA TRP A 55 -5.25 -5.06 11.26
C TRP A 55 -4.26 -6.21 11.29
N GLU A 56 -4.70 -7.40 10.86
CA GLU A 56 -3.85 -8.60 10.79
C GLU A 56 -3.65 -9.00 9.33
N ALA A 57 -2.39 -9.08 8.91
CA ALA A 57 -2.06 -9.45 7.53
C ALA A 57 -0.72 -10.16 7.43
N ARG A 58 -0.48 -10.80 6.29
CA ARG A 58 0.86 -11.22 5.85
C ARG A 58 1.37 -10.40 4.67
N TYR A 59 0.44 -9.87 3.88
CA TYR A 59 0.71 -9.13 2.66
C TYR A 59 -0.10 -7.86 2.66
N LEU A 60 0.49 -6.82 2.09
CA LEU A 60 -0.13 -5.53 1.82
C LEU A 60 -0.02 -5.27 0.32
N GLU A 61 -1.01 -4.58 -0.22
CA GLU A 61 -1.01 -4.12 -1.60
C GLU A 61 -1.56 -2.68 -1.64
N LEU A 62 -0.78 -1.79 -2.24
CA LEU A 62 -1.22 -0.44 -2.61
C LEU A 62 -1.55 -0.45 -4.10
N ARG A 63 -2.81 -0.20 -4.44
CA ARG A 63 -3.27 -0.01 -5.83
C ARG A 63 -3.45 1.48 -6.08
N MET A 64 -2.67 2.03 -7.01
CA MET A 64 -2.78 3.41 -7.46
C MET A 64 -3.56 3.41 -8.77
N GLU A 65 -4.78 3.93 -8.75
CA GLU A 65 -5.76 3.72 -9.83
C GLU A 65 -5.84 4.94 -10.77
N ARG A 66 -5.71 6.16 -10.21
CA ARG A 66 -5.72 7.39 -10.99
C ARG A 66 -4.68 8.39 -10.46
N PRO A 67 -3.82 8.97 -11.31
CA PRO A 67 -2.92 10.04 -10.90
C PRO A 67 -3.71 11.32 -10.55
N SER A 68 -3.21 12.11 -9.61
CA SER A 68 -3.75 13.45 -9.34
C SER A 68 -3.65 14.36 -10.56
N ALA A 69 -4.71 15.13 -10.81
CA ALA A 69 -4.70 16.23 -11.78
C ALA A 69 -3.57 17.25 -11.56
N LEU A 70 -2.98 17.30 -10.36
CA LEU A 70 -1.85 18.17 -10.03
C LEU A 70 -0.50 17.65 -10.58
N ASN A 71 -0.43 16.38 -10.99
CA ASN A 71 0.81 15.72 -11.37
C ASN A 71 1.19 15.92 -12.85
N GLY A 72 0.50 16.80 -13.58
CA GLY A 72 0.75 17.04 -15.01
C GLY A 72 0.43 15.81 -15.84
N ASP A 73 1.46 15.25 -16.49
CA ASP A 73 1.45 14.23 -17.55
C ASP A 73 0.88 12.85 -17.14
N GLY A 74 0.22 12.74 -15.98
CA GLY A 74 -0.51 11.54 -15.57
C GLY A 74 0.31 10.50 -14.78
N SER A 75 1.34 10.91 -14.05
CA SER A 75 2.11 10.00 -13.19
C SER A 75 1.62 9.98 -11.74
N TYR A 76 1.82 8.86 -11.05
CA TYR A 76 1.81 8.75 -9.60
C TYR A 76 3.13 8.14 -9.11
N ALA A 77 3.60 8.55 -7.94
CA ALA A 77 4.86 8.08 -7.38
C ALA A 77 4.87 8.27 -5.87
N ILE A 78 5.55 7.37 -5.17
CA ILE A 78 5.77 7.44 -3.72
C ILE A 78 7.24 7.71 -3.43
N TYR A 79 7.51 8.46 -2.37
CA TYR A 79 8.83 8.54 -1.76
C TYR A 79 9.05 7.40 -0.77
N ASP A 80 8.05 7.12 0.06
CA ASP A 80 8.08 6.04 1.06
C ASP A 80 6.69 5.46 1.31
N PHE A 81 6.70 4.21 1.77
CA PHE A 81 5.55 3.44 2.21
C PHE A 81 5.92 2.77 3.54
N ASP A 82 5.56 3.45 4.62
CA ASP A 82 5.89 3.02 5.97
C ASP A 82 4.75 2.17 6.54
N VAL A 83 5.10 0.99 7.07
CA VAL A 83 4.16 0.13 7.78
C VAL A 83 4.52 0.16 9.26
N MET A 84 3.60 0.67 10.07
CA MET A 84 3.73 0.70 11.54
C MET A 84 3.09 -0.58 12.08
N PHE A 85 3.83 -1.33 12.88
CA PHE A 85 3.38 -2.57 13.50
C PHE A 85 3.91 -2.66 14.93
N ASP A 86 3.27 -3.49 15.76
CA ASP A 86 3.79 -3.76 17.10
C ASP A 86 5.12 -4.52 16.95
N PRO A 87 6.26 -3.95 17.39
CA PRO A 87 7.54 -4.61 17.27
C PRO A 87 7.54 -5.97 17.97
N ASN A 88 6.85 -6.11 19.11
CA ASN A 88 6.79 -7.37 19.86
C ASN A 88 6.16 -8.53 19.07
N LEU A 89 5.36 -8.22 18.03
CA LEU A 89 4.69 -9.20 17.18
C LEU A 89 5.39 -9.43 15.83
N ALA A 90 6.45 -8.67 15.53
CA ALA A 90 7.18 -8.71 14.26
C ALA A 90 8.64 -9.17 14.40
N HIS A 91 9.09 -9.54 15.60
CA HIS A 91 10.45 -10.05 15.83
C HIS A 91 10.76 -11.26 14.92
N HIS A 92 11.95 -11.26 14.32
CA HIS A 92 12.49 -12.31 13.44
C HIS A 92 11.74 -12.56 12.12
N LYS A 93 10.86 -11.65 11.69
CA LYS A 93 10.21 -11.74 10.37
C LYS A 93 11.08 -11.07 9.30
N SER A 94 11.36 -11.80 8.22
CA SER A 94 12.02 -11.22 7.04
C SER A 94 11.05 -10.32 6.27
N VAL A 95 11.45 -9.06 6.02
CA VAL A 95 10.71 -8.13 5.15
C VAL A 95 11.41 -8.08 3.79
N TRP A 96 10.73 -8.53 2.74
CA TRP A 96 11.26 -8.54 1.37
C TRP A 96 10.36 -7.71 0.45
N ALA A 97 10.93 -6.77 -0.29
CA ALA A 97 10.28 -6.12 -1.43
C ALA A 97 10.66 -6.86 -2.70
N SER A 98 9.68 -7.49 -3.38
CA SER A 98 9.95 -8.40 -4.51
C SER A 98 9.84 -7.74 -5.88
N HIS A 99 9.17 -6.59 -6.01
CA HIS A 99 8.87 -5.99 -7.31
C HIS A 99 8.62 -4.48 -7.22
N THR A 100 9.26 -3.73 -8.10
CA THR A 100 8.88 -2.37 -8.47
C THR A 100 8.52 -2.47 -9.95
N ILE A 101 7.26 -2.21 -10.31
CA ILE A 101 6.86 -2.23 -11.73
C ILE A 101 7.55 -1.01 -12.37
N ALA A 102 8.34 -1.23 -13.42
CA ALA A 102 8.90 -0.14 -14.21
C ALA A 102 7.78 0.51 -15.03
N ASP A 103 7.98 1.79 -15.36
CA ASP A 103 7.04 2.69 -16.05
C ASP A 103 6.53 2.15 -17.41
N ASP A 104 7.25 1.18 -18.00
CA ASP A 104 7.04 0.65 -19.35
C ASP A 104 5.83 -0.29 -19.52
N ARG A 105 5.02 -0.50 -18.47
CA ARG A 105 3.81 -1.34 -18.53
C ARG A 105 2.49 -0.58 -18.67
N PHE A 106 2.52 0.74 -18.78
CA PHE A 106 1.31 1.56 -19.03
C PHE A 106 1.17 2.00 -20.50
N ASP A 107 2.07 1.54 -21.38
CA ASP A 107 2.06 1.79 -22.83
C ASP A 107 1.53 0.58 -23.64
N GLU A 108 0.41 -0.04 -23.23
CA GLU A 108 -0.39 -0.96 -24.08
C GLU A 108 -1.87 -0.58 -24.15
#